data_AF-A0A7R9DIT6-F1
#
_entry.id   AF-A0A7R9DIT6-F1
#
_cell.length_a   1.000
_cell.length_b   1.000
_cell.length_c   1.000
_cell.angle_alpha   90.00
_cell.angle_beta   90.00
_cell.angle_gamma   90.00
#
_symmetry.space_group_name_H-M   'P 1'
#
loop_
_entity.id
_entity.type
_entity.pdbx_description
1 polymer ?
#
loop_
_entity_poly.entity_id
_entity_poly.type
_entity_poly.pdbx_seq_one_letter_code
_entity_poly.pdbx_strand_id
1 'polypeptide(L)'
;MAILCLSPFYMFLSTFPLVRPIERNSFLPRLTEFLLTDNEWNWRFREELAEQLLMTVGLFSPMDVRKHITPLAIALLMDKVAAVRHVALYLVTQLVHHVSIDTVLMRGLLAELAEQFAHSKRWSRRQTFALLCSRLVSEHVLPEKHFARDILPHLLDLSWDRVPNVRLAVARSLSQDILAQKYFSSGQSPHHELIMPVLKRLQVDQDRDVRYFAVVRPRLMECCGNESS
;
A
#
# COMPACT_ATOMS: atom_id res chain seq x y z
N MET A 1 26.76 11.02 34.71
CA MET A 1 26.16 9.76 34.22
C MET A 1 24.90 10.10 33.45
N ALA A 2 25.02 10.09 32.13
CA ALA A 2 23.89 10.21 31.23
C ALA A 2 23.23 8.83 31.10
N ILE A 3 22.03 8.68 31.65
CA ILE A 3 21.13 7.57 31.31
C ILE A 3 19.89 8.21 30.70
N LEU A 4 20.02 8.46 29.39
CA LEU A 4 19.01 8.34 28.36
C LEU A 4 17.56 8.66 28.76
N CYS A 5 17.09 9.83 28.33
CA CYS A 5 15.72 10.03 27.90
C CYS A 5 15.39 9.02 26.78
N LEU A 6 15.05 7.78 27.14
CA LEU A 6 14.36 6.87 26.24
C LEU A 6 12.94 7.37 26.13
N SER A 7 12.62 7.98 24.99
CA SER A 7 11.25 8.24 24.55
C SER A 7 10.36 7.03 24.90
N PRO A 8 9.09 7.22 25.32
CA PRO A 8 8.11 6.12 25.49
C PRO A 8 8.09 5.14 24.29
N PHE A 9 8.55 5.60 23.13
CA PHE A 9 8.68 4.90 21.87
C PHE A 9 9.80 3.84 21.83
N TYR A 10 10.94 4.07 22.49
CA TYR A 10 12.03 3.09 22.51
C TYR A 10 11.65 1.84 23.30
N MET A 11 10.79 2.01 24.31
CA MET A 11 10.23 0.89 25.07
C MET A 11 9.35 0.01 24.16
N PHE A 12 8.51 0.59 23.32
CA PHE A 12 7.63 -0.18 22.43
C PHE A 12 8.41 -0.99 21.38
N LEU A 13 9.50 -0.45 20.85
CA LEU A 13 10.28 -1.09 19.79
C LEU A 13 11.11 -2.30 20.27
N SER A 14 11.71 -2.23 21.46
CA SER A 14 12.57 -3.31 21.96
C SER A 14 11.91 -4.23 22.98
N THR A 15 10.88 -3.76 23.69
CA THR A 15 10.27 -4.53 24.79
C THR A 15 8.88 -5.07 24.46
N PHE A 16 8.13 -4.46 23.54
CA PHE A 16 6.76 -4.89 23.24
C PHE A 16 6.66 -6.30 22.64
N PRO A 17 7.61 -6.77 21.80
CA PRO A 17 7.65 -8.18 21.42
C PRO A 17 7.88 -9.14 22.61
N LEU A 18 8.51 -8.66 23.69
CA LEU A 18 8.81 -9.42 24.90
C LEU A 18 7.65 -9.42 25.91
N VAL A 19 6.64 -8.54 25.74
CA VAL A 19 5.43 -8.50 26.55
C VAL A 19 4.55 -9.71 26.22
N ARG A 20 3.97 -10.33 27.26
CA ARG A 20 3.10 -11.51 27.10
C ARG A 20 1.92 -11.17 26.18
N PRO A 21 1.48 -12.09 25.29
CA PRO A 21 0.40 -11.81 24.34
C PRO A 21 -0.90 -11.26 24.98
N ILE A 22 -1.28 -11.78 26.16
CA ILE A 22 -2.48 -11.33 26.87
C ILE A 22 -2.36 -9.86 27.30
N GLU A 23 -1.23 -9.49 27.91
CA GLU A 23 -0.93 -8.13 28.33
C GLU A 23 -0.83 -7.21 27.12
N ARG A 24 -0.17 -7.66 26.05
CA ARG A 24 -0.06 -6.92 24.78
C ARG A 24 -1.43 -6.60 24.17
N ASN A 25 -2.33 -7.59 24.13
CA ASN A 25 -3.66 -7.42 23.54
C ASN A 25 -4.56 -6.48 24.36
N SER A 26 -4.30 -6.32 25.67
CA SER A 26 -5.03 -5.38 26.51
C SER A 26 -4.89 -3.91 26.07
N PHE A 27 -3.84 -3.59 25.32
CA PHE A 27 -3.60 -2.25 24.79
C PHE A 27 -4.37 -1.95 23.48
N LEU A 28 -4.83 -2.97 22.74
CA LEU A 28 -5.46 -2.80 21.43
C LEU A 28 -6.67 -1.83 21.42
N PRO A 29 -7.59 -1.87 22.39
CA PRO A 29 -8.72 -0.94 22.43
C PRO A 29 -8.31 0.52 22.60
N ARG A 30 -7.11 0.75 23.16
CA ARG A 30 -6.57 2.09 23.45
C ARG A 30 -5.75 2.66 22.31
N LEU A 31 -5.44 1.88 21.27
CA LEU A 31 -4.61 2.37 20.16
C LEU A 31 -5.26 3.54 19.40
N THR A 32 -6.59 3.62 19.41
CA THR A 32 -7.34 4.76 18.84
C THR A 32 -7.10 6.07 19.57
N GLU A 33 -6.73 6.04 20.86
CA GLU A 33 -6.37 7.23 21.64
C GLU A 33 -5.17 7.97 21.02
N PHE A 34 -4.25 7.26 20.36
CA PHE A 34 -3.08 7.88 19.72
C PHE A 34 -3.44 8.75 18.52
N LEU A 35 -4.57 8.51 17.85
CA LEU A 35 -5.08 9.38 16.77
C LEU A 35 -5.68 10.68 17.29
N LEU A 36 -6.10 10.72 18.56
CA LEU A 36 -6.76 11.88 19.18
C LEU A 36 -5.75 12.93 19.67
N THR A 37 -4.46 12.74 19.40
CA THR A 37 -3.44 13.76 19.69
C THR A 37 -3.60 14.92 18.71
N ASP A 38 -4.51 15.83 19.06
CA ASP A 38 -5.03 17.01 18.34
C ASP A 38 -3.99 18.10 18.06
N ASN A 39 -2.72 17.73 17.82
CA ASN A 39 -1.73 18.67 17.37
C ASN A 39 -1.44 18.48 15.89
N GLU A 40 -2.11 19.30 15.08
CA GLU A 40 -1.91 19.36 13.63
C GLU A 40 -0.42 19.49 13.24
N TRP A 41 0.40 20.08 14.10
CA TRP A 41 1.83 20.33 13.93
C TRP A 41 2.73 19.12 14.23
N ASN A 42 2.21 18.11 14.92
CA ASN A 42 2.97 16.91 15.30
C ASN A 42 2.87 15.81 14.24
N TRP A 43 3.04 16.15 12.96
CA TRP A 43 3.03 15.13 11.90
C TRP A 43 4.13 14.08 12.07
N ARG A 44 5.27 14.45 12.67
CA ARG A 44 6.34 13.51 13.06
C ARG A 44 5.87 12.45 14.05
N PHE A 45 4.99 12.81 14.97
CA PHE A 45 4.39 11.84 15.89
C PHE A 45 3.49 10.84 15.15
N ARG A 46 2.74 11.31 14.14
CA ARG A 46 1.89 10.44 13.31
C ARG A 46 2.71 9.55 12.36
N GLU A 47 3.80 10.08 11.82
CA GLU A 47 4.77 9.32 11.05
C GLU A 47 5.38 8.21 11.91
N GLU A 48 5.91 8.55 13.08
CA GLU A 48 6.44 7.59 14.04
C GLU A 48 5.39 6.55 14.49
N LEU A 49 4.13 6.98 14.74
CA LEU A 49 3.03 6.05 15.02
C LEU A 49 2.85 5.04 13.87
N ALA A 50 2.94 5.48 12.61
CA ALA A 50 2.85 4.58 11.46
C ALA A 50 4.01 3.57 11.44
N GLU A 51 5.23 3.99 11.76
CA GLU A 51 6.41 3.12 11.86
C GLU A 51 6.23 2.08 12.98
N GLN A 52 5.75 2.49 14.15
CA GLN A 52 5.50 1.59 15.27
C GLN A 52 4.40 0.57 14.98
N LEU A 53 3.29 1.02 14.39
CA LEU A 53 2.23 0.11 13.96
C LEU A 53 2.76 -0.90 12.94
N LEU A 54 3.59 -0.45 11.99
CA LEU A 54 4.18 -1.31 10.96
C LEU A 54 5.03 -2.43 11.58
N MET A 55 5.82 -2.11 12.60
CA MET A 55 6.65 -3.10 13.31
C MET A 55 5.85 -4.06 14.19
N THR A 56 4.61 -3.72 14.56
CA THR A 56 3.81 -4.52 15.49
C THR A 56 2.70 -5.33 14.84
N VAL A 57 2.39 -5.14 13.55
CA VAL A 57 1.36 -5.92 12.82
C VAL A 57 1.51 -7.42 13.08
N GLY A 58 2.72 -7.96 12.91
CA GLY A 58 3.01 -9.39 13.07
C GLY A 58 2.87 -9.94 14.50
N LEU A 59 2.70 -9.07 15.50
CA LEU A 59 2.53 -9.48 16.89
C LEU A 59 1.06 -9.78 17.24
N PHE A 60 0.10 -9.43 16.38
CA PHE A 60 -1.33 -9.56 16.67
C PHE A 60 -2.00 -10.56 15.72
N SER A 61 -3.14 -11.12 16.12
CA SER A 61 -3.90 -12.00 15.23
C SER A 61 -4.44 -11.21 14.02
N PRO A 62 -4.65 -11.83 12.85
CA PRO A 62 -5.27 -11.16 11.70
C PRO A 62 -6.59 -10.46 12.03
N MET A 63 -7.39 -11.06 12.93
CA MET A 63 -8.65 -10.47 13.40
C MET A 63 -8.42 -9.21 14.23
N ASP A 64 -7.49 -9.24 15.18
CA ASP A 64 -7.15 -8.09 16.01
C ASP A 64 -6.56 -6.94 15.19
N VAL A 65 -5.67 -7.28 14.25
CA VAL A 65 -5.10 -6.34 13.29
C VAL A 65 -6.21 -5.68 12.48
N ARG A 66 -7.14 -6.47 11.92
CA ARG A 66 -8.27 -5.96 11.15
C ARG A 66 -9.16 -5.03 11.97
N LYS A 67 -9.41 -5.37 13.24
CA LYS A 67 -10.32 -4.63 14.11
C LYS A 67 -9.71 -3.34 14.67
N HIS A 68 -8.44 -3.38 15.06
CA HIS A 68 -7.84 -2.33 15.88
C HIS A 68 -6.77 -1.52 15.14
N ILE A 69 -5.98 -2.14 14.24
CA ILE A 69 -4.87 -1.45 13.57
C ILE A 69 -5.29 -0.88 12.22
N THR A 70 -6.11 -1.61 11.46
CA THR A 70 -6.59 -1.16 10.14
C THR A 70 -7.22 0.23 10.14
N PRO A 71 -8.13 0.60 11.09
CA PRO A 71 -8.69 1.95 11.11
C PRO A 71 -7.63 3.04 11.27
N LEU A 72 -6.58 2.78 12.07
CA LEU A 72 -5.48 3.71 12.30
C LEU A 72 -4.63 3.88 11.04
N ALA A 73 -4.27 2.77 10.41
CA ALA A 73 -3.47 2.77 9.18
C ALA A 73 -4.20 3.48 8.03
N ILE A 74 -5.51 3.27 7.89
CA ILE A 74 -6.31 3.98 6.88
C ILE A 74 -6.34 5.48 7.18
N ALA A 75 -6.51 5.89 8.44
CA ALA A 75 -6.45 7.30 8.83
C ALA A 75 -5.09 7.94 8.49
N LEU A 76 -3.99 7.26 8.82
CA LEU A 76 -2.62 7.70 8.52
C LEU A 76 -2.34 7.75 7.01
N LEU A 77 -2.87 6.81 6.23
CA LEU A 77 -2.76 6.81 4.77
C LEU A 77 -3.54 7.98 4.12
N MET A 78 -4.49 8.56 4.85
CA MET A 78 -5.24 9.76 4.47
C MET A 78 -4.66 11.06 5.03
N ASP A 79 -3.50 11.02 5.70
CA ASP A 79 -2.88 12.20 6.33
C ASP A 79 -2.60 13.31 5.31
N LYS A 80 -2.63 14.57 5.76
CA LYS A 80 -2.33 15.73 4.93
C LYS A 80 -0.85 15.80 4.51
N VAL A 81 0.06 15.28 5.34
CA VAL A 81 1.51 15.29 5.11
C VAL A 81 1.95 14.06 4.30
N ALA A 82 2.71 14.29 3.23
CA ALA A 82 3.13 13.22 2.32
C ALA A 82 4.05 12.18 2.97
N ALA A 83 4.92 12.61 3.90
CA ALA A 83 5.83 11.72 4.63
C ALA A 83 5.08 10.69 5.49
N VAL A 84 4.06 11.14 6.24
CA VAL A 84 3.16 10.25 6.99
C VAL A 84 2.48 9.25 6.05
N ARG A 85 1.92 9.72 4.93
CA ARG A 85 1.29 8.83 3.93
C ARG A 85 2.28 7.83 3.33
N HIS A 86 3.54 8.21 3.18
CA HIS A 86 4.58 7.33 2.65
C HIS A 86 4.77 6.13 3.57
N VAL A 87 5.01 6.33 4.87
CA VAL A 87 5.14 5.24 5.84
C VAL A 87 3.83 4.44 5.96
N ALA A 88 2.68 5.14 6.01
CA ALA A 88 1.38 4.49 6.10
C ALA A 88 1.09 3.57 4.89
N LEU A 89 1.67 3.85 3.72
CA LEU A 89 1.54 2.98 2.55
C LEU A 89 2.21 1.62 2.80
N TYR A 90 3.39 1.59 3.42
CA TYR A 90 4.07 0.34 3.82
C TYR A 90 3.27 -0.39 4.91
N LEU A 91 2.76 0.35 5.89
CA LEU A 91 1.89 -0.20 6.94
C LEU A 91 0.67 -0.89 6.33
N VAL A 92 -0.09 -0.23 5.45
CA VAL A 92 -1.27 -0.84 4.82
C VAL A 92 -0.89 -2.04 3.96
N THR A 93 0.23 -2.00 3.25
CA THR A 93 0.74 -3.16 2.51
C THR A 93 1.01 -4.37 3.43
N GLN A 94 1.68 -4.16 4.57
CA GLN A 94 1.90 -5.22 5.56
C GLN A 94 0.62 -5.72 6.22
N LEU A 95 -0.36 -4.83 6.46
CA LEU A 95 -1.67 -5.23 6.95
C LEU A 95 -2.36 -6.17 5.97
N VAL A 96 -2.38 -5.85 4.68
CA VAL A 96 -2.97 -6.70 3.63
C VAL A 96 -2.26 -8.05 3.60
N HIS A 97 -0.93 -8.08 3.65
CA HIS A 97 -0.15 -9.31 3.73
C HIS A 97 -0.56 -10.16 4.94
N HIS A 98 -0.60 -9.55 6.12
CA HIS A 98 -0.91 -10.25 7.37
C HIS A 98 -2.33 -10.82 7.43
N VAL A 99 -3.31 -10.08 6.92
CA VAL A 99 -4.70 -10.57 6.87
C VAL A 99 -4.96 -11.55 5.71
N SER A 100 -4.04 -11.67 4.75
CA SER A 100 -4.20 -12.54 3.57
C SER A 100 -4.35 -14.03 3.90
N ILE A 101 -3.90 -14.43 5.10
CA ILE A 101 -4.06 -15.78 5.65
C ILE A 101 -5.55 -16.17 5.72
N ASP A 102 -6.44 -15.20 5.94
CA ASP A 102 -7.89 -15.38 5.91
C ASP A 102 -8.47 -14.67 4.68
N THR A 103 -8.98 -15.44 3.72
CA THR A 103 -9.53 -14.90 2.47
C THR A 103 -10.74 -13.99 2.69
N VAL A 104 -11.56 -14.21 3.72
CA VAL A 104 -12.72 -13.36 4.03
C VAL A 104 -12.25 -12.02 4.57
N LEU A 105 -11.31 -12.03 5.53
CA LEU A 105 -10.73 -10.80 6.07
C LEU A 105 -10.00 -10.01 4.98
N MET A 106 -9.18 -10.67 4.18
CA MET A 106 -8.47 -10.06 3.05
C MET A 106 -9.42 -9.38 2.09
N ARG A 107 -10.43 -10.10 1.55
CA ARG A 107 -11.38 -9.53 0.59
C ARG A 107 -12.16 -8.37 1.18
N GLY A 108 -12.57 -8.48 2.45
CA GLY A 108 -13.22 -7.38 3.15
C GLY A 108 -12.33 -6.15 3.26
N LEU A 109 -11.02 -6.32 3.49
CA LEU A 109 -10.08 -5.20 3.56
C LEU A 109 -9.83 -4.59 2.17
N LEU A 110 -9.66 -5.41 1.13
CA LEU A 110 -9.48 -4.93 -0.25
C LEU A 110 -10.68 -4.11 -0.73
N ALA A 111 -11.91 -4.57 -0.43
CA ALA A 111 -13.13 -3.83 -0.76
C ALA A 111 -13.22 -2.49 0.00
N GLU A 112 -12.87 -2.48 1.28
CA GLU A 112 -12.82 -1.26 2.11
C GLU A 112 -11.80 -0.25 1.56
N LEU A 113 -10.62 -0.72 1.15
CA LEU A 113 -9.59 0.12 0.53
C LEU A 113 -10.03 0.68 -0.82
N ALA A 114 -10.68 -0.12 -1.67
CA ALA A 114 -11.22 0.35 -2.94
C ALA A 114 -12.28 1.46 -2.74
N GLU A 115 -13.21 1.26 -1.82
CA GLU A 115 -14.26 2.24 -1.52
C GLU A 115 -13.69 3.55 -0.97
N GLN A 116 -12.78 3.46 0.01
CA GLN A 116 -12.20 4.62 0.68
C GLN A 116 -11.26 5.44 -0.21
N PHE A 117 -10.56 4.78 -1.15
CA PHE A 117 -9.51 5.40 -1.95
C PHE A 117 -9.83 5.49 -3.43
N ALA A 118 -10.12 4.39 -4.13
CA ALA A 118 -10.38 4.39 -5.58
C ALA A 118 -11.66 5.17 -5.94
N HIS A 119 -12.71 5.03 -5.13
CA HIS A 119 -14.00 5.70 -5.35
C HIS A 119 -14.12 7.05 -4.63
N SER A 120 -13.03 7.54 -4.03
CA SER A 120 -13.05 8.80 -3.30
C SER A 120 -13.28 10.02 -4.19
N LYS A 121 -14.01 11.02 -3.69
CA LYS A 121 -14.09 12.34 -4.33
C LYS A 121 -12.74 13.08 -4.36
N ARG A 122 -11.82 12.77 -3.43
CA ARG A 122 -10.49 13.41 -3.33
C ARG A 122 -9.49 12.74 -4.26
N TRP A 123 -8.94 13.51 -5.22
CA TRP A 123 -7.99 12.99 -6.20
C TRP A 123 -6.73 12.42 -5.57
N SER A 124 -6.25 12.99 -4.46
CA SER A 124 -5.06 12.51 -3.76
C SER A 124 -5.26 11.09 -3.22
N ARG A 125 -6.47 10.73 -2.77
CA ARG A 125 -6.79 9.36 -2.33
C ARG A 125 -6.84 8.38 -3.50
N ARG A 126 -7.41 8.79 -4.63
CA ARG A 126 -7.42 7.97 -5.87
C ARG A 126 -6.00 7.74 -6.39
N GLN A 127 -5.14 8.76 -6.34
CA GLN A 127 -3.71 8.59 -6.63
C GLN A 127 -3.04 7.61 -5.66
N THR A 128 -3.30 7.73 -4.35
CA THR A 128 -2.78 6.80 -3.33
C THR A 128 -3.22 5.36 -3.61
N PHE A 129 -4.45 5.13 -4.08
CA PHE A 129 -4.90 3.78 -4.47
C PHE A 129 -4.03 3.18 -5.58
N ALA A 130 -3.70 3.96 -6.62
CA ALA A 130 -2.85 3.48 -7.70
C ALA A 130 -1.43 3.15 -7.23
N LEU A 131 -0.88 3.94 -6.29
CA LEU A 131 0.42 3.66 -5.66
C LEU A 131 0.37 2.40 -4.78
N LEU A 132 -0.72 2.20 -4.02
CA LEU A 132 -0.93 0.98 -3.25
C LEU A 132 -0.99 -0.24 -4.17
N CYS A 133 -1.72 -0.16 -5.29
CA CYS A 133 -1.79 -1.24 -6.27
C CYS A 133 -0.40 -1.64 -6.80
N SER A 134 0.44 -0.66 -7.13
CA SER A 134 1.83 -0.89 -7.53
C SER A 134 2.60 -1.68 -6.47
N ARG A 135 2.54 -1.25 -5.21
CA ARG A 135 3.22 -1.96 -4.10
C ARG A 135 2.69 -3.38 -3.88
N LEU A 136 1.37 -3.56 -3.86
CA LEU A 136 0.76 -4.88 -3.63
C LEU A 136 1.26 -5.93 -4.64
N VAL A 137 1.47 -5.52 -5.88
CA VAL A 137 1.96 -6.39 -6.95
C VAL A 137 3.47 -6.56 -6.90
N SER A 138 4.23 -5.47 -6.78
CA SER A 138 5.69 -5.52 -6.78
C SER A 138 6.28 -6.24 -5.58
N GLU A 139 5.59 -6.25 -4.43
CA GLU A 139 5.98 -6.98 -3.23
C GLU A 139 5.32 -8.36 -3.09
N HIS A 140 4.53 -8.79 -4.09
CA HIS A 140 3.86 -10.11 -4.12
C HIS A 140 3.00 -10.37 -2.86
N VAL A 141 2.28 -9.34 -2.41
CA VAL A 141 1.58 -9.30 -1.12
C VAL A 141 0.40 -10.27 -1.05
N LEU A 142 -0.23 -10.53 -2.19
CA LEU A 142 -1.31 -11.50 -2.32
C LEU A 142 -1.24 -12.20 -3.68
N PRO A 143 -1.82 -13.40 -3.81
CA PRO A 143 -1.82 -14.12 -5.09
C PRO A 143 -2.44 -13.28 -6.21
N GLU A 144 -1.85 -13.33 -7.40
CA GLU A 144 -2.17 -12.45 -8.53
C GLU A 144 -3.64 -12.58 -8.94
N LYS A 145 -4.23 -13.77 -8.81
CA LYS A 145 -5.67 -14.02 -9.05
C LYS A 145 -6.58 -13.17 -8.16
N HIS A 146 -6.18 -12.93 -6.91
CA HIS A 146 -6.96 -12.11 -5.97
C HIS A 146 -6.81 -10.63 -6.32
N PHE A 147 -5.59 -10.20 -6.68
CA PHE A 147 -5.36 -8.83 -7.15
C PHE A 147 -6.16 -8.56 -8.43
N ALA A 148 -6.07 -9.46 -9.41
CA ALA A 148 -6.74 -9.33 -10.70
C ALA A 148 -8.27 -9.28 -10.59
N ARG A 149 -8.85 -10.02 -9.62
CA ARG A 149 -10.29 -10.05 -9.38
C ARG A 149 -10.77 -8.87 -8.54
N ASP A 150 -10.11 -8.60 -7.42
CA ASP A 150 -10.65 -7.73 -6.36
C ASP A 150 -10.07 -6.30 -6.40
N ILE A 151 -8.98 -6.03 -7.13
CA ILE A 151 -8.28 -4.73 -7.14
C ILE A 151 -8.11 -4.15 -8.53
N LEU A 152 -7.66 -4.95 -9.50
CA LEU A 152 -7.34 -4.48 -10.85
C LEU A 152 -8.50 -3.71 -11.53
N PRO A 153 -9.78 -4.12 -11.45
CA PRO A 153 -10.87 -3.37 -12.07
C PRO A 153 -10.95 -1.91 -11.58
N HIS A 154 -10.83 -1.69 -10.27
CA HIS A 154 -10.84 -0.36 -9.67
C HIS A 154 -9.64 0.50 -10.13
N LEU A 155 -8.47 -0.12 -10.32
CA LEU A 155 -7.30 0.57 -10.86
C LEU A 155 -7.51 0.98 -12.33
N LEU A 156 -8.10 0.10 -13.13
CA LEU A 156 -8.36 0.38 -14.55
C LEU A 156 -9.38 1.50 -14.71
N ASP A 157 -10.40 1.60 -13.85
CA ASP A 157 -11.37 2.71 -13.87
C ASP A 157 -10.68 4.08 -13.67
N LEU A 158 -9.67 4.14 -12.81
CA LEU A 158 -8.89 5.36 -12.56
C LEU A 158 -8.06 5.83 -13.77
N SER A 159 -7.89 5.00 -14.80
CA SER A 159 -7.23 5.42 -16.04
C SER A 159 -8.03 6.48 -16.83
N TRP A 160 -9.29 6.72 -16.46
CA TRP A 160 -10.15 7.78 -17.00
C TRP A 160 -10.28 8.99 -16.08
N ASP A 161 -9.50 9.05 -14.98
CA ASP A 161 -9.62 10.14 -14.01
C ASP A 161 -9.38 11.50 -14.67
N ARG A 162 -10.18 12.49 -14.29
CA ARG A 162 -10.01 13.88 -14.75
C ARG A 162 -8.65 14.49 -14.37
N VAL A 163 -8.03 14.03 -13.29
CA VAL A 163 -6.77 14.55 -12.76
C VAL A 163 -5.58 13.80 -13.37
N PRO A 164 -4.68 14.48 -14.11
CA PRO A 164 -3.52 13.84 -14.75
C PRO A 164 -2.62 13.07 -13.78
N ASN A 165 -2.40 13.60 -12.57
CA ASN A 165 -1.60 12.92 -11.53
C ASN A 165 -2.14 11.54 -11.11
N VAL A 166 -3.45 11.32 -11.21
CA VAL A 166 -4.04 10.00 -10.96
C VAL A 166 -3.78 9.08 -12.14
N ARG A 167 -4.06 9.54 -13.38
CA ARG A 167 -3.78 8.78 -14.60
C ARG A 167 -2.30 8.44 -14.75
N LEU A 168 -1.42 9.34 -14.34
CA LEU A 168 0.03 9.15 -14.28
C LEU A 168 0.41 8.00 -13.36
N ALA A 169 -0.17 7.96 -12.15
CA ALA A 169 0.06 6.88 -11.21
C ALA A 169 -0.44 5.55 -11.78
N VAL A 170 -1.62 5.52 -12.41
CA VAL A 170 -2.16 4.33 -13.08
C VAL A 170 -1.23 3.87 -14.20
N ALA A 171 -0.77 4.78 -15.07
CA ALA A 171 0.14 4.48 -16.17
C ALA A 171 1.43 3.83 -15.66
N ARG A 172 2.04 4.39 -14.61
CA ARG A 172 3.23 3.84 -13.95
C ARG A 172 2.96 2.45 -13.39
N SER A 173 1.91 2.29 -12.57
CA SER A 173 1.58 1.02 -11.94
C SER A 173 1.34 -0.08 -12.99
N LEU A 174 0.64 0.23 -14.08
CA LEU A 174 0.37 -0.74 -15.15
C LEU A 174 1.64 -1.13 -15.92
N SER A 175 2.44 -0.14 -16.35
CA SER A 175 3.57 -0.38 -17.26
C SER A 175 4.82 -0.92 -16.56
N GLN A 176 5.06 -0.55 -15.30
CA GLN A 176 6.30 -0.85 -14.57
C GLN A 176 6.17 -2.02 -13.61
N ASP A 177 5.02 -2.14 -12.94
CA ASP A 177 4.83 -3.08 -11.82
C ASP A 177 3.95 -4.26 -12.22
N ILE A 178 2.79 -3.99 -12.82
CA ILE A 178 1.78 -5.02 -13.15
C ILE A 178 2.22 -5.83 -14.36
N LEU A 179 2.53 -5.19 -15.49
CA LEU A 179 3.02 -5.91 -16.68
C LEU A 179 4.43 -6.48 -16.53
N ALA A 180 5.13 -6.18 -15.43
CA ALA A 180 6.36 -6.88 -15.11
C ALA A 180 6.12 -8.28 -14.52
N GLN A 181 4.90 -8.59 -14.08
CA GLN A 181 4.56 -9.93 -13.59
C GLN A 181 4.15 -10.84 -14.75
N LYS A 182 4.69 -12.07 -14.77
CA LYS A 182 4.38 -13.07 -15.79
C LYS A 182 2.87 -13.33 -15.94
N TYR A 183 2.15 -13.29 -14.82
CA TYR A 183 0.69 -13.47 -14.79
C TYR A 183 -0.08 -12.45 -15.64
N PHE A 184 0.39 -11.20 -15.70
CA PHE A 184 -0.24 -10.11 -16.46
C PHE A 184 0.43 -9.84 -17.81
N SER A 185 1.68 -10.25 -18.01
CA SER A 185 2.45 -9.95 -19.22
C SER A 185 2.23 -10.96 -20.35
N SER A 186 1.74 -12.16 -20.05
CA SER A 186 1.48 -13.19 -21.06
C SER A 186 0.32 -12.79 -21.96
N GLY A 187 0.51 -12.86 -23.28
CA GLY A 187 -0.56 -12.63 -24.27
C GLY A 187 -1.72 -13.62 -24.19
N GLN A 188 -1.56 -14.73 -23.47
CA GLN A 188 -2.63 -15.70 -23.19
C GLN A 188 -3.43 -15.35 -21.92
N SER A 189 -3.00 -14.35 -21.15
CA SER A 189 -3.69 -13.92 -19.94
C SER A 189 -4.89 -13.05 -20.31
N PRO A 190 -6.12 -13.37 -19.84
CA PRO A 190 -7.28 -12.52 -20.10
C PRO A 190 -7.11 -11.12 -19.49
N HIS A 191 -6.29 -10.99 -18.44
CA HIS A 191 -5.99 -9.69 -17.85
C HIS A 191 -5.04 -8.86 -18.71
N HIS A 192 -4.17 -9.49 -19.49
CA HIS A 192 -3.33 -8.78 -20.47
C HIS A 192 -4.20 -8.08 -21.52
N GLU A 193 -5.23 -8.76 -22.02
CA GLU A 193 -6.19 -8.22 -22.98
C GLU A 193 -6.99 -7.03 -22.42
N LEU A 194 -7.18 -6.96 -21.10
CA LEU A 194 -7.80 -5.81 -20.42
C LEU A 194 -6.82 -4.63 -20.23
N ILE A 195 -5.56 -4.92 -19.87
CA ILE A 195 -4.56 -3.91 -19.53
C ILE A 195 -4.04 -3.20 -20.78
N MET A 196 -3.76 -3.94 -21.87
CA MET A 196 -3.10 -3.38 -23.04
C MET A 196 -3.87 -2.26 -23.75
N PRO A 197 -5.20 -2.36 -23.96
CA PRO A 197 -5.99 -1.26 -24.52
C PRO A 197 -5.95 0.00 -23.65
N VAL A 198 -5.96 -0.16 -22.32
CA VAL A 198 -5.86 0.95 -21.37
C VAL A 198 -4.51 1.66 -21.50
N LEU A 199 -3.39 0.92 -21.54
CA LEU A 199 -2.07 1.49 -21.73
C LEU A 199 -1.92 2.19 -23.09
N LYS A 200 -2.40 1.58 -24.18
CA LYS A 200 -2.39 2.22 -25.52
C LYS A 200 -3.12 3.56 -25.52
N ARG A 201 -4.24 3.67 -24.80
CA ARG A 201 -4.94 4.95 -24.64
C ARG A 201 -4.14 5.95 -23.82
N LEU A 202 -3.52 5.53 -22.70
CA LEU A 202 -2.68 6.41 -21.88
C LEU A 202 -1.42 6.89 -22.62
N GLN A 203 -0.92 6.13 -23.61
CA GLN A 203 0.20 6.55 -24.47
C GLN A 203 -0.12 7.73 -25.39
N VAL A 204 -1.40 8.01 -25.63
CA VAL A 204 -1.88 9.18 -26.38
C VAL A 204 -2.64 10.18 -25.50
N ASP A 205 -2.45 10.10 -24.17
CA ASP A 205 -3.05 11.02 -23.21
C ASP A 205 -2.66 12.47 -23.50
N GLN A 206 -3.50 13.44 -23.13
CA GLN A 206 -3.21 14.86 -23.31
C GLN A 206 -2.00 15.30 -22.47
N ASP A 207 -1.81 14.71 -21.29
CA ASP A 207 -0.71 15.02 -20.40
C ASP A 207 0.58 14.31 -20.82
N ARG A 208 1.68 15.07 -20.91
CA ARG A 208 2.97 14.57 -21.39
C ARG A 208 3.56 13.49 -20.48
N ASP A 209 3.43 13.65 -19.17
CA ASP A 209 4.00 12.70 -18.22
C ASP A 209 3.21 11.40 -18.25
N VAL A 210 1.88 11.46 -18.36
CA VAL A 210 1.05 10.27 -18.53
C VAL A 210 1.52 9.45 -19.74
N ARG A 211 1.73 10.10 -20.90
CA ARG A 211 2.26 9.42 -22.10
C ARG A 211 3.62 8.78 -21.85
N TYR A 212 4.54 9.52 -21.22
CA TYR A 212 5.91 9.05 -20.95
C TYR A 212 5.92 7.79 -20.07
N PHE A 213 5.06 7.74 -19.05
CA PHE A 213 5.00 6.61 -18.11
C PHE A 213 4.09 5.47 -18.57
N ALA A 214 3.25 5.65 -19.59
CA ALA A 214 2.43 4.59 -20.18
C ALA A 214 3.21 3.64 -21.10
N VAL A 215 4.50 3.92 -21.36
CA VAL A 215 5.36 3.07 -22.18
C VAL A 215 5.87 1.89 -21.35
N VAL A 216 5.60 0.66 -21.80
CA VAL A 216 6.17 -0.56 -21.22
C VAL A 216 7.66 -0.58 -21.54
N ARG A 217 8.50 -0.57 -20.50
CA ARG A 217 9.94 -0.69 -20.66
C ARG A 217 10.35 -2.12 -20.33
N PRO A 218 11.13 -2.80 -21.18
CA PRO A 218 11.77 -4.04 -20.80
C PRO A 218 12.55 -3.80 -19.51
N ARG A 219 12.40 -4.68 -18.51
CA ARG A 219 13.37 -4.70 -17.42
C ARG A 219 14.72 -4.98 -18.09
N LEU A 220 15.68 -4.06 -17.94
CA LEU A 220 17.07 -4.37 -18.22
C LEU A 220 17.37 -5.59 -17.36
N MET A 221 17.52 -6.76 -17.98
CA MET A 221 18.11 -7.88 -17.29
C MET A 221 19.47 -7.38 -16.83
N GLU A 222 19.70 -7.35 -15.53
CA GLU A 222 21.06 -7.33 -15.01
C GLU A 222 21.72 -8.56 -15.63
N CYS A 223 22.51 -8.35 -16.67
CA CYS A 223 23.43 -9.33 -17.18
C CYS A 223 24.40 -9.61 -16.03
N CYS A 224 24.07 -10.56 -15.16
CA CYS A 224 25.09 -11.25 -14.39
C CYS A 224 25.98 -11.92 -15.43
N GLY A 225 27.09 -11.23 -15.74
CA GLY A 225 28.17 -11.77 -16.53
C GLY A 225 28.64 -13.05 -15.86
N ASN A 226 28.40 -14.18 -16.52
CA ASN A 226 29.27 -15.32 -16.37
C ASN A 226 30.63 -14.89 -16.94
N GLU A 227 31.54 -14.47 -16.09
CA GLU A 227 32.96 -14.56 -16.39
C GLU A 227 33.49 -15.82 -15.72
N SER A 228 33.70 -16.82 -16.56
CA SER A 228 34.54 -17.99 -16.34
C SER A 228 35.96 -17.56 -15.98
N SER A 229 36.49 -18.09 -14.89
CA SER A 229 37.89 -18.54 -14.73
C SER A 229 37.97 -19.53 -13.59
#